data_AF-A0A844ZK18-F1
#
_entry.id   AF-A0A844ZK18-F1
#
_cell.length_a   1.000
_cell.length_b   1.000
_cell.length_c   1.000
_cell.angle_alpha   90.00
_cell.angle_beta   90.00
_cell.angle_gamma   90.00
#
_symmetry.space_group_name_H-M   'P 1'
#
loop_
_entity.id
_entity.type
_entity.pdbx_description
1 polymer ?
#
loop_
_entity_poly.entity_id
_entity_poly.type
_entity_poly.pdbx_seq_one_letter_code
_entity_poly.pdbx_strand_id
1 'polypeptide(L)'
;MRWPDSPLLLAAFSALAIGTATGAQAQETISRTEIRTAPPQQTHERLRDVVWGAIEVTDFRRDEPATRPLDVLAFDTRPYLTRVRNLCSYDRLAVSFVPLDEGAEGPDAQVVARQFLASSWWSFVEPPQFGQAWQSEEPQAADLCSDLPEDQHFYRAPDLGTAAQAYLAMIGLKQDIAAGRQFKLACESASAAEADCREEIADLPVESLQSVDPCNAHLADGCYHLDFGERHITVEYGAGMHGADPHVTSATLERFIILFHPRPD
;
A
#
# COMPACT_ATOMS: atom_id res chain seq x y z
N MET A 1 18.05 78.12 -15.81
CA MET A 1 16.76 77.66 -15.23
C MET A 1 17.06 76.53 -14.26
N ARG A 2 16.42 76.58 -13.08
CA ARG A 2 16.21 75.51 -12.07
C ARG A 2 17.26 74.38 -11.91
N TRP A 3 18.04 74.47 -10.84
CA TRP A 3 18.07 73.44 -9.78
C TRP A 3 16.74 73.54 -8.97
N PRO A 4 16.38 72.62 -8.05
CA PRO A 4 17.13 71.48 -7.50
C PRO A 4 16.48 70.15 -8.00
N ASP A 5 16.53 68.94 -7.39
CA ASP A 5 16.83 68.48 -6.03
C ASP A 5 17.54 67.10 -6.00
N SER A 6 18.01 66.71 -4.81
CA SER A 6 18.19 65.30 -4.40
C SER A 6 17.53 65.11 -3.04
N PRO A 7 16.76 64.03 -2.83
CA PRO A 7 16.54 63.50 -1.51
C PRO A 7 17.12 62.09 -1.35
N LEU A 8 17.75 61.90 -0.20
CA LEU A 8 18.05 60.62 0.43
C LEU A 8 16.86 59.66 0.36
N LEU A 9 17.14 58.37 0.11
CA LEU A 9 16.30 57.28 0.64
C LEU A 9 17.15 56.41 1.56
N LEU A 10 16.89 56.57 2.86
CA LEU A 10 17.40 55.73 3.94
C LEU A 10 16.71 54.36 3.92
N ALA A 11 17.37 53.39 4.56
CA ALA A 11 16.97 51.99 4.58
C ALA A 11 15.60 51.72 5.22
N ALA A 12 14.97 50.62 4.80
CA ALA A 12 14.07 49.84 5.63
C ALA A 12 14.52 48.37 5.62
N PHE A 13 14.86 47.85 6.79
CA PHE A 13 15.09 46.43 7.06
C PHE A 13 13.75 45.69 7.13
N SER A 14 13.84 44.35 7.13
CA SER A 14 12.78 43.38 7.44
C SER A 14 11.89 42.98 6.25
N ALA A 15 11.49 41.71 6.08
CA ALA A 15 11.68 40.56 6.96
C ALA A 15 12.00 39.28 6.16
N LEU A 16 12.56 38.28 6.85
CA LEU A 16 12.47 36.89 6.39
C LEU A 16 10.99 36.53 6.22
N ALA A 17 10.58 36.29 4.98
CA ALA A 17 9.67 35.20 4.70
C ALA A 17 10.51 34.07 4.11
N ILE A 18 11.20 33.31 4.96
CA ILE A 18 11.43 31.89 4.66
C ILE A 18 10.03 31.28 4.75
N GLY A 19 9.27 31.43 3.67
CA GLY A 19 8.15 30.57 3.41
C GLY A 19 8.75 29.19 3.25
N THR A 20 8.72 28.40 4.33
CA THR A 20 8.73 26.94 4.21
C THR A 20 7.47 26.58 3.44
N ALA A 21 7.58 26.70 2.12
CA ALA A 21 6.71 25.98 1.21
C ALA A 21 7.04 24.49 1.42
N THR A 22 6.44 23.91 2.45
CA THR A 22 5.88 22.56 2.38
C THR A 22 4.82 22.59 1.29
N GLY A 23 5.29 22.78 0.06
CA GLY A 23 4.46 22.72 -1.11
C GLY A 23 4.07 21.26 -1.27
N ALA A 24 2.77 21.00 -1.25
CA ALA A 24 2.24 19.89 -2.02
C ALA A 24 2.77 20.06 -3.44
N GLN A 25 3.86 19.35 -3.77
CA GLN A 25 4.46 19.42 -5.09
C GLN A 25 3.41 18.88 -6.05
N ALA A 26 2.85 19.77 -6.87
CA ALA A 26 1.91 19.42 -7.92
C ALA A 26 2.56 18.31 -8.76
N GLN A 27 1.98 17.12 -8.66
CA GLN A 27 2.54 15.92 -9.27
C GLN A 27 2.64 16.16 -10.78
N GLU A 28 3.85 16.09 -11.34
CA GLU A 28 4.04 16.39 -12.76
C GLU A 28 3.26 15.37 -13.58
N THR A 29 2.42 15.85 -14.52
CA THR A 29 1.54 14.98 -15.30
C THR A 29 1.97 14.97 -16.76
N ILE A 30 1.82 13.81 -17.41
CA ILE A 30 2.08 13.66 -18.84
C ILE A 30 0.90 12.95 -19.52
N SER A 31 0.41 13.52 -20.62
CA SER A 31 -0.70 12.94 -21.36
C SER A 31 -0.24 11.93 -22.43
N ARG A 32 -1.15 11.01 -22.77
CA ARG A 32 -0.96 10.07 -23.89
C ARG A 32 -0.74 10.77 -25.24
N THR A 33 -1.23 12.00 -25.40
CA THR A 33 -1.04 12.79 -26.62
C THR A 33 0.39 13.31 -26.71
N GLU A 34 0.94 13.87 -25.63
CA GLU A 34 2.32 14.38 -25.59
C GLU A 34 3.35 13.27 -25.81
N ILE A 35 3.16 12.11 -25.18
CA ILE A 35 3.99 10.91 -25.39
C ILE A 35 4.06 10.51 -26.88
N ARG A 36 2.97 10.73 -27.63
CA ARG A 36 2.84 10.32 -29.04
C ARG A 36 3.33 11.35 -30.05
N THR A 37 3.48 12.61 -29.65
CA THR A 37 3.84 13.72 -30.57
C THR A 37 5.23 14.29 -30.32
N ALA A 38 5.79 14.10 -29.12
CA ALA A 38 7.15 14.55 -28.79
C ALA A 38 8.23 13.55 -29.27
N PRO A 39 9.48 14.02 -29.53
CA PRO A 39 10.60 13.15 -29.85
C PRO A 39 10.90 12.14 -28.72
N PRO A 40 11.29 10.88 -29.02
CA PRO A 40 11.45 9.83 -28.01
C PRO A 40 12.33 10.21 -26.82
N GLN A 41 13.43 10.93 -27.04
CA GLN A 41 14.33 11.37 -25.97
C GLN A 41 13.62 12.31 -24.97
N GLN A 42 12.88 13.31 -25.46
CA GLN A 42 12.12 14.24 -24.60
C GLN A 42 11.00 13.52 -23.85
N THR A 43 10.36 12.56 -24.52
CA THR A 43 9.33 11.69 -23.90
C THR A 43 9.92 10.83 -22.79
N HIS A 44 11.11 10.24 -22.98
CA HIS A 44 11.79 9.43 -21.97
C HIS A 44 12.26 10.26 -20.77
N GLU A 45 12.84 11.45 -21.01
CA GLU A 45 13.26 12.36 -19.95
C GLU A 45 12.05 12.76 -19.07
N ARG A 46 10.95 13.21 -19.68
CA ARG A 46 9.72 13.53 -18.95
C ARG A 46 9.10 12.33 -18.22
N LEU A 47 9.07 11.16 -18.84
CA LEU A 47 8.55 9.95 -18.17
C LEU A 47 9.38 9.58 -16.95
N ARG A 48 10.71 9.67 -17.04
CA ARG A 48 11.60 9.47 -15.89
C ARG A 48 11.29 10.49 -14.80
N ASP A 49 11.18 11.76 -15.15
CA ASP A 49 11.02 12.84 -14.18
C ASP A 49 9.64 12.76 -13.47
N VAL A 50 8.57 12.40 -14.19
CA VAL A 50 7.24 12.08 -13.63
C VAL A 50 7.29 10.87 -12.69
N VAL A 51 7.95 9.77 -13.09
CA VAL A 51 8.04 8.54 -12.27
C VAL A 51 8.90 8.76 -11.02
N TRP A 52 10.05 9.42 -11.16
CA TRP A 52 10.89 9.80 -10.01
C TRP A 52 10.20 10.81 -9.10
N GLY A 53 9.39 11.71 -9.64
CA GLY A 53 8.56 12.63 -8.85
C GLY A 53 7.46 11.93 -8.04
N ALA A 54 7.05 10.72 -8.40
CA ALA A 54 6.07 9.93 -7.65
C ALA A 54 6.69 9.11 -6.49
N ILE A 55 7.97 8.77 -6.59
CA ILE A 55 8.69 7.95 -5.62
C ILE A 55 9.03 8.73 -4.36
N GLU A 56 8.94 8.06 -3.22
CA GLU A 56 9.34 8.57 -1.91
C GLU A 56 10.87 8.63 -1.78
N VAL A 57 11.38 9.71 -1.18
CA VAL A 57 12.83 9.92 -1.06
C VAL A 57 13.40 9.06 0.07
N THR A 58 13.87 7.87 -0.28
CA THR A 58 14.51 6.95 0.67
C THR A 58 16.01 7.23 0.82
N ASP A 59 16.50 7.35 2.07
CA ASP A 59 17.94 7.33 2.36
C ASP A 59 18.39 5.89 2.64
N PHE A 60 19.16 5.32 1.72
CA PHE A 60 19.65 3.94 1.83
C PHE A 60 20.94 3.80 2.66
N ARG A 61 21.48 4.89 3.22
CA ARG A 61 22.70 4.86 4.04
C ARG A 61 22.44 4.19 5.38
N ARG A 62 23.41 3.41 5.85
CA ARG A 62 23.44 2.78 7.18
C ARG A 62 24.81 2.99 7.81
N ASP A 63 24.85 3.04 9.14
CA ASP A 63 26.10 3.17 9.90
C ASP A 63 26.93 1.87 9.88
N GLU A 64 26.27 0.72 9.71
CA GLU A 64 26.92 -0.58 9.57
C GLU A 64 27.50 -0.77 8.16
N PRO A 65 28.77 -1.21 8.02
CA PRO A 65 29.37 -1.44 6.72
C PRO A 65 28.71 -2.62 6.01
N ALA A 66 28.42 -2.48 4.71
CA ALA A 66 27.92 -3.57 3.90
C ALA A 66 28.94 -4.72 3.84
N THR A 67 28.47 -5.96 4.00
CA THR A 67 29.30 -7.18 4.01
C THR A 67 29.06 -8.10 2.81
N ARG A 68 27.98 -7.86 2.04
CA ARG A 68 27.48 -8.73 0.97
C ARG A 68 27.06 -7.89 -0.26
N PRO A 69 26.95 -8.49 -1.46
CA PRO A 69 26.49 -7.78 -2.65
C PRO A 69 25.08 -7.21 -2.48
N LEU A 70 24.73 -6.22 -3.30
CA LEU A 70 23.34 -5.75 -3.41
C LEU A 70 22.46 -6.89 -3.96
N ASP A 71 21.50 -7.35 -3.17
CA ASP A 71 20.53 -8.40 -3.51
C ASP A 71 19.19 -7.79 -3.98
N VAL A 72 18.59 -6.91 -3.17
CA VAL A 72 17.30 -6.26 -3.50
C VAL A 72 17.35 -4.78 -3.17
N LEU A 73 16.80 -3.95 -4.07
CA LEU A 73 16.49 -2.54 -3.83
C LEU A 73 14.99 -2.32 -4.04
N ALA A 74 14.31 -1.74 -3.06
CA ALA A 74 12.90 -1.40 -3.14
C ALA A 74 12.71 0.12 -3.23
N PHE A 75 11.73 0.53 -4.03
CA PHE A 75 11.28 1.92 -4.16
C PHE A 75 9.77 1.95 -3.97
N ASP A 76 9.30 2.84 -3.10
CA ASP A 76 7.89 3.03 -2.83
C ASP A 76 7.42 4.36 -3.43
N THR A 77 6.20 4.40 -3.96
CA THR A 77 5.54 5.68 -4.27
C THR A 77 5.08 6.35 -2.99
N ARG A 78 5.04 7.68 -2.97
CA ARG A 78 4.29 8.40 -1.93
C ARG A 78 2.83 7.91 -1.89
N PRO A 79 2.21 7.70 -0.71
CA PRO A 79 0.84 7.21 -0.66
C PRO A 79 -0.15 8.17 -1.34
N TYR A 80 -1.13 7.59 -2.03
CA TYR A 80 -2.06 8.32 -2.88
C TYR A 80 -3.51 7.84 -2.73
N LEU A 81 -4.44 8.73 -3.06
CA LEU A 81 -5.87 8.47 -3.00
C LEU A 81 -6.37 7.56 -4.12
N THR A 82 -7.27 6.65 -3.77
CA THR A 82 -7.95 5.78 -4.73
C THR A 82 -9.37 6.27 -5.03
N ARG A 83 -10.07 5.61 -5.97
CA ARG A 83 -11.51 5.83 -6.22
C ARG A 83 -12.43 5.25 -5.12
N VAL A 84 -11.85 4.61 -4.09
CA VAL A 84 -12.57 4.02 -2.97
C VAL A 84 -12.47 4.96 -1.78
N ARG A 85 -13.58 5.14 -1.07
CA ARG A 85 -13.64 6.07 0.06
C ARG A 85 -12.71 5.62 1.17
N ASN A 86 -11.93 6.55 1.71
CA ASN A 86 -10.96 6.39 2.79
C ASN A 86 -9.86 5.35 2.52
N LEU A 87 -9.70 4.86 1.28
CA LEU A 87 -8.69 3.87 0.92
C LEU A 87 -7.51 4.55 0.22
N CYS A 88 -6.37 4.55 0.91
CA CYS A 88 -5.07 4.95 0.38
C CYS A 88 -4.33 3.76 -0.24
N SER A 89 -3.43 4.05 -1.17
CA SER A 89 -2.56 3.08 -1.82
C SER A 89 -1.12 3.60 -1.88
N TYR A 90 -0.14 2.70 -1.84
CA TYR A 90 1.18 2.95 -2.42
C TYR A 90 1.62 1.76 -3.27
N ASP A 91 2.44 2.01 -4.28
CA ASP A 91 3.05 0.98 -5.11
C ASP A 91 4.52 0.80 -4.73
N ARG A 92 4.91 -0.45 -4.52
CA ARG A 92 6.31 -0.87 -4.30
C ARG A 92 6.86 -1.51 -5.56
N LEU A 93 8.00 -1.00 -6.04
CA LEU A 93 8.84 -1.62 -7.05
C LEU A 93 10.10 -2.19 -6.39
N ALA A 94 10.19 -3.51 -6.27
CA ALA A 94 11.40 -4.20 -5.87
C ALA A 94 12.19 -4.67 -7.11
N VAL A 95 13.49 -4.37 -7.13
CA VAL A 95 14.44 -4.83 -8.13
C VAL A 95 15.39 -5.81 -7.46
N SER A 96 15.42 -7.06 -7.95
CA SER A 96 16.37 -8.07 -7.51
C SER A 96 17.57 -8.12 -8.44
N PHE A 97 18.75 -8.28 -7.84
CA PHE A 97 20.06 -8.20 -8.47
C PHE A 97 20.79 -9.54 -8.30
N VAL A 98 21.74 -9.82 -9.19
CA VAL A 98 22.68 -10.94 -9.03
C VAL A 98 24.10 -10.50 -9.37
N PRO A 99 25.14 -11.05 -8.72
CA PRO A 99 26.52 -10.83 -9.12
C PRO A 99 26.76 -11.15 -10.60
N LEU A 100 27.61 -10.35 -11.26
CA LEU A 100 28.09 -10.64 -12.62
C LEU A 100 29.01 -11.87 -12.64
N ASP A 101 29.83 -12.04 -11.60
CA ASP A 101 30.69 -13.19 -11.37
C ASP A 101 30.07 -14.07 -10.29
N GLU A 102 29.76 -15.35 -10.59
CA GLU A 102 29.02 -16.26 -9.69
C GLU A 102 29.72 -16.55 -8.35
N GLY A 103 31.02 -16.21 -8.21
CA GLY A 103 31.80 -16.34 -6.97
C GLY A 103 32.09 -15.03 -6.24
N ALA A 104 31.47 -13.92 -6.64
CA ALA A 104 31.70 -12.61 -6.00
C ALA A 104 30.75 -12.39 -4.80
N GLU A 105 31.29 -12.60 -3.59
CA GLU A 105 30.53 -12.55 -2.32
C GLU A 105 30.73 -11.25 -1.50
N GLY A 106 31.58 -10.33 -1.96
CA GLY A 106 31.89 -9.08 -1.26
C GLY A 106 30.91 -7.93 -1.55
N PRO A 107 30.90 -6.86 -0.73
CA PRO A 107 30.01 -5.71 -0.92
C PRO A 107 30.27 -4.94 -2.22
N ASP A 108 31.51 -4.93 -2.71
CA ASP A 108 31.91 -4.30 -3.97
C ASP A 108 31.67 -5.19 -5.21
N ALA A 109 31.02 -6.35 -5.06
CA ALA A 109 30.68 -7.21 -6.17
C ALA A 109 29.74 -6.48 -7.15
N GLN A 110 30.13 -6.43 -8.42
CA GLN A 110 29.30 -5.82 -9.46
C GLN A 110 28.09 -6.71 -9.71
N VAL A 111 26.90 -6.12 -9.70
CA VAL A 111 25.63 -6.82 -9.86
C VAL A 111 24.84 -6.31 -11.08
N VAL A 112 23.94 -7.16 -11.59
CA VAL A 112 22.99 -6.83 -12.66
C VAL A 112 21.56 -7.07 -12.18
N ALA A 113 20.64 -6.16 -12.52
CA ALA A 113 19.22 -6.35 -12.26
C ALA A 113 18.68 -7.55 -13.06
N ARG A 114 18.05 -8.49 -12.36
CA ARG A 114 17.58 -9.76 -12.92
C ARG A 114 16.06 -9.89 -12.92
N GLN A 115 15.39 -9.33 -11.92
CA GLN A 115 13.95 -9.43 -11.75
C GLN A 115 13.37 -8.11 -11.22
N PHE A 116 12.15 -7.81 -11.66
CA PHE A 116 11.35 -6.70 -11.16
C PHE A 116 10.06 -7.29 -10.57
N LEU A 117 9.67 -6.82 -9.39
CA LEU A 117 8.41 -7.14 -8.75
C LEU A 117 7.70 -5.84 -8.42
N ALA A 118 6.52 -5.64 -8.98
CA ALA A 118 5.61 -4.56 -8.61
C ALA A 118 4.49 -5.12 -7.74
N SER A 119 4.13 -4.39 -6.69
CA SER A 119 3.04 -4.76 -5.76
C SER A 119 2.36 -3.51 -5.23
N SER A 120 1.03 -3.51 -5.18
CA SER A 120 0.25 -2.44 -4.56
C SER A 120 -0.11 -2.80 -3.11
N TRP A 121 -0.04 -1.80 -2.24
CA TRP A 121 -0.26 -1.87 -0.81
C TRP A 121 -1.35 -0.89 -0.42
N TRP A 122 -2.32 -1.33 0.37
CA TRP A 122 -3.59 -0.62 0.59
C TRP A 122 -3.82 -0.38 2.08
N SER A 123 -4.46 0.73 2.43
CA SER A 123 -4.91 0.98 3.80
C SER A 123 -6.17 1.82 3.87
N PHE A 124 -7.12 1.42 4.72
CA PHE A 124 -8.27 2.22 5.07
C PHE A 124 -7.92 3.16 6.23
N VAL A 125 -7.92 4.47 5.97
CA VAL A 125 -7.70 5.52 6.98
C VAL A 125 -8.82 5.51 8.04
N GLU A 126 -10.03 5.18 7.62
CA GLU A 126 -11.13 4.85 8.51
C GLU A 126 -11.86 3.61 7.95
N PRO A 127 -12.21 2.61 8.77
CA PRO A 127 -12.93 1.42 8.31
C PRO A 127 -14.27 1.77 7.62
N PRO A 128 -14.56 1.19 6.44
CA PRO A 128 -15.82 1.43 5.75
C PRO A 128 -16.99 0.78 6.50
N GLN A 129 -18.16 1.43 6.48
CA GLN A 129 -19.37 0.82 7.04
C GLN A 129 -19.90 -0.28 6.11
N PHE A 130 -20.09 -1.48 6.65
CA PHE A 130 -20.66 -2.61 5.92
C PHE A 130 -22.05 -2.26 5.35
N GLY A 131 -22.34 -2.69 4.13
CA GLY A 131 -23.59 -2.39 3.42
C GLY A 131 -23.67 -0.99 2.79
N GLN A 132 -22.70 -0.10 3.01
CA GLN A 132 -22.61 1.14 2.24
C GLN A 132 -21.87 0.94 0.90
N ALA A 133 -22.15 1.81 -0.07
CA ALA A 133 -21.37 1.87 -1.29
C ALA A 133 -19.94 2.36 -0.97
N TRP A 134 -18.94 1.53 -1.25
CA TRP A 134 -17.53 1.80 -0.98
C TRP A 134 -16.86 2.70 -2.04
N GLN A 135 -17.47 2.80 -3.22
CA GLN A 135 -17.06 3.75 -4.26
C GLN A 135 -17.65 5.13 -3.92
N SER A 136 -16.80 6.16 -3.88
CA SER A 136 -17.24 7.53 -3.58
C SER A 136 -17.71 8.23 -4.86
N GLU A 137 -18.92 8.77 -4.85
CA GLU A 137 -19.33 9.81 -5.80
C GLU A 137 -18.84 11.20 -5.36
N GLU A 138 -18.55 11.39 -4.07
CA GLU A 138 -18.08 12.67 -3.52
C GLU A 138 -16.53 12.79 -3.58
N PRO A 139 -15.98 14.00 -3.86
CA PRO A 139 -14.55 14.24 -3.82
C PRO A 139 -13.97 14.04 -2.41
N GLN A 140 -12.86 13.28 -2.32
CA GLN A 140 -12.10 13.13 -1.08
C GLN A 140 -11.13 14.29 -0.89
N ALA A 141 -10.78 14.60 0.36
CA ALA A 141 -9.77 15.62 0.67
C ALA A 141 -8.40 15.19 0.10
N ALA A 142 -7.75 16.06 -0.69
CA ALA A 142 -6.60 15.68 -1.54
C ALA A 142 -5.33 15.30 -0.75
N ASP A 143 -5.28 15.68 0.52
CA ASP A 143 -4.23 15.49 1.53
C ASP A 143 -4.46 14.25 2.42
N LEU A 144 -5.61 13.58 2.34
CA LEU A 144 -5.98 12.45 3.21
C LEU A 144 -4.95 11.30 3.25
N CYS A 145 -4.21 11.08 2.14
CA CYS A 145 -3.14 10.07 2.09
C CYS A 145 -1.72 10.64 2.23
N SER A 146 -1.51 11.97 2.20
CA SER A 146 -0.18 12.55 2.43
C SER A 146 0.16 12.70 3.91
N ASP A 147 -0.86 12.81 4.76
CA ASP A 147 -0.74 13.14 6.18
C ASP A 147 -0.98 11.90 7.07
N LEU A 148 -0.70 10.71 6.53
CA LEU A 148 -0.79 9.43 7.24
C LEU A 148 0.31 9.34 8.33
N PRO A 149 0.02 8.72 9.48
CA PRO A 149 1.02 8.52 10.53
C PRO A 149 2.09 7.49 10.09
N GLU A 150 3.31 7.61 10.62
CA GLU A 150 4.44 6.72 10.27
C GLU A 150 4.18 5.24 10.59
N ASP A 151 3.31 4.94 11.55
CA ASP A 151 2.89 3.59 11.95
C ASP A 151 1.60 3.13 11.23
N GLN A 152 1.15 3.85 10.19
CA GLN A 152 0.01 3.44 9.38
C GLN A 152 0.28 2.08 8.73
N HIS A 153 -0.42 1.05 9.21
CA HIS A 153 -0.34 -0.28 8.61
C HIS A 153 -0.98 -0.30 7.21
N PHE A 154 -0.37 -1.05 6.29
CA PHE A 154 -0.84 -1.31 4.93
C PHE A 154 -0.79 -2.81 4.63
N TYR A 155 -1.76 -3.30 3.87
CA TYR A 155 -1.87 -4.70 3.45
C TYR A 155 -1.69 -4.87 1.94
N ARG A 156 -1.07 -5.97 1.52
CA ARG A 156 -0.88 -6.27 0.09
C ARG A 156 -2.18 -6.81 -0.53
N ALA A 157 -2.54 -6.35 -1.72
CA ALA A 157 -3.59 -6.97 -2.53
C ALA A 157 -3.26 -6.87 -4.04
N PRO A 158 -3.72 -7.81 -4.89
CA PRO A 158 -3.42 -7.80 -6.33
C PRO A 158 -4.04 -6.61 -7.08
N ASP A 159 -5.18 -6.11 -6.60
CA ASP A 159 -5.88 -4.96 -7.19
C ASP A 159 -6.81 -4.27 -6.17
N LEU A 160 -7.23 -3.05 -6.51
CA LEU A 160 -8.11 -2.20 -5.71
C LEU A 160 -9.47 -2.82 -5.37
N GLY A 161 -10.05 -3.60 -6.28
CA GLY A 161 -11.32 -4.30 -6.08
C GLY A 161 -11.17 -5.39 -5.02
N THR A 162 -10.18 -6.26 -5.19
CA THR A 162 -9.81 -7.27 -4.18
C THR A 162 -9.50 -6.62 -2.84
N ALA A 163 -8.72 -5.54 -2.82
CA ALA A 163 -8.33 -4.82 -1.60
C ALA A 163 -9.56 -4.35 -0.79
N ALA A 164 -10.49 -3.66 -1.44
CA ALA A 164 -11.68 -3.12 -0.79
C ALA A 164 -12.68 -4.21 -0.40
N GLN A 165 -12.89 -5.19 -1.28
CA GLN A 165 -13.87 -6.25 -1.08
C GLN A 165 -13.44 -7.26 0.00
N ALA A 166 -12.18 -7.68 0.05
CA ALA A 166 -11.69 -8.56 1.10
C ALA A 166 -11.74 -7.88 2.49
N TYR A 167 -11.42 -6.58 2.57
CA TYR A 167 -11.54 -5.84 3.84
C TYR A 167 -12.99 -5.78 4.32
N LEU A 168 -13.94 -5.50 3.42
CA LEU A 168 -15.38 -5.56 3.71
C LEU A 168 -15.86 -6.97 4.08
N ALA A 169 -15.28 -8.02 3.48
CA ALA A 169 -15.54 -9.42 3.82
C ALA A 169 -15.15 -9.74 5.27
N MET A 170 -14.02 -9.21 5.76
CA MET A 170 -13.64 -9.36 7.16
C MET A 170 -14.63 -8.63 8.09
N ILE A 171 -14.99 -7.38 7.77
CA ILE A 171 -15.95 -6.62 8.58
C ILE A 171 -17.29 -7.34 8.66
N GLY A 172 -17.82 -7.82 7.53
CA GLY A 172 -19.09 -8.53 7.48
C GLY A 172 -19.04 -9.86 8.24
N LEU A 173 -17.93 -10.62 8.16
CA LEU A 173 -17.72 -11.81 8.98
C LEU A 173 -17.77 -11.50 10.49
N LYS A 174 -17.07 -10.44 10.93
CA LYS A 174 -17.11 -10.03 12.34
C LYS A 174 -18.51 -9.58 12.77
N GLN A 175 -19.28 -8.94 11.89
CA GLN A 175 -20.69 -8.57 12.14
C GLN A 175 -21.62 -9.79 12.23
N ASP A 176 -21.50 -10.74 11.31
CA ASP A 176 -22.28 -11.99 11.33
C ASP A 176 -21.97 -12.83 12.58
N ILE A 177 -20.71 -12.82 13.03
CA ILE A 177 -20.29 -13.41 14.31
C ILE A 177 -20.97 -12.70 15.49
N ALA A 178 -20.86 -11.37 15.58
CA ALA A 178 -21.42 -10.58 16.68
C ALA A 178 -22.96 -10.65 16.74
N ALA A 179 -23.62 -10.78 15.58
CA ALA A 179 -25.06 -10.98 15.47
C ALA A 179 -25.52 -12.43 15.75
N GLY A 180 -24.60 -13.37 15.99
CA GLY A 180 -24.90 -14.78 16.20
C GLY A 180 -25.45 -15.51 14.96
N ARG A 181 -25.22 -14.96 13.75
CA ARG A 181 -25.69 -15.58 12.50
C ARG A 181 -25.01 -16.93 12.29
N GLN A 182 -25.78 -17.85 11.70
CA GLN A 182 -25.35 -19.22 11.41
C GLN A 182 -24.79 -19.29 9.99
N PHE A 183 -23.53 -19.71 9.88
CA PHE A 183 -22.81 -19.97 8.65
C PHE A 183 -21.86 -21.16 8.87
N LYS A 184 -21.33 -21.76 7.80
CA LYS A 184 -20.38 -22.87 7.94
C LYS A 184 -19.03 -22.33 8.42
N LEU A 185 -18.65 -22.60 9.67
CA LEU A 185 -17.33 -22.26 10.20
C LEU A 185 -16.47 -23.52 10.31
N ALA A 186 -15.33 -23.55 9.63
CA ALA A 186 -14.32 -24.60 9.75
C ALA A 186 -13.10 -24.09 10.55
N CYS A 187 -12.57 -24.98 11.38
CA CYS A 187 -11.44 -24.73 12.28
C CYS A 187 -10.31 -25.68 11.93
N GLU A 188 -9.33 -25.23 11.15
CA GLU A 188 -8.15 -26.03 10.83
C GLU A 188 -7.02 -25.63 11.78
N SER A 189 -6.59 -26.59 12.60
CA SER A 189 -5.51 -26.40 13.58
C SER A 189 -4.47 -27.50 13.46
N ALA A 190 -3.19 -27.10 13.51
CA ALA A 190 -2.08 -28.03 13.68
C ALA A 190 -1.98 -28.60 15.12
N SER A 191 -2.78 -28.10 16.08
CA SER A 191 -2.79 -28.53 17.47
C SER A 191 -4.21 -28.78 17.99
N ALA A 192 -4.37 -29.79 18.84
CA ALA A 192 -5.66 -30.32 19.28
C ALA A 192 -6.39 -29.49 20.35
N ALA A 193 -6.02 -28.22 20.53
CA ALA A 193 -6.77 -27.29 21.38
C ALA A 193 -7.92 -26.68 20.56
N GLU A 194 -9.15 -27.09 20.84
CA GLU A 194 -10.38 -26.48 20.31
C GLU A 194 -10.56 -25.07 20.92
N ALA A 195 -9.75 -24.11 20.49
CA ALA A 195 -10.07 -22.70 20.66
C ALA A 195 -11.30 -22.38 19.80
N ASP A 196 -12.28 -21.64 20.34
CA ASP A 196 -13.44 -21.23 19.57
C ASP A 196 -12.99 -20.25 18.47
N CYS A 197 -12.91 -20.75 17.24
CA CYS A 197 -12.51 -19.93 16.09
C CYS A 197 -13.44 -18.72 15.89
N ARG A 198 -14.67 -18.77 16.41
CA ARG A 198 -15.59 -17.63 16.36
C ARG A 198 -15.11 -16.49 17.26
N GLU A 199 -14.59 -16.81 18.45
CA GLU A 199 -13.97 -15.86 19.37
C GLU A 199 -12.64 -15.34 18.78
N GLU A 200 -11.79 -16.24 18.26
CA GLU A 200 -10.50 -15.84 17.66
C GLU A 200 -10.66 -14.92 16.43
N ILE A 201 -11.66 -15.17 15.55
CA ILE A 201 -11.99 -14.27 14.43
C ILE A 201 -12.59 -12.95 14.93
N ALA A 202 -13.36 -12.95 16.02
CA ALA A 202 -13.92 -11.73 16.61
C ALA A 202 -12.83 -10.84 17.22
N ASP A 203 -11.81 -11.43 17.83
CA ASP A 203 -10.71 -10.72 18.49
C ASP A 203 -9.62 -10.21 17.52
N LEU A 204 -9.51 -10.78 16.32
CA LEU A 204 -8.55 -10.33 15.31
C LEU A 204 -8.81 -8.89 14.86
N PRO A 205 -7.89 -7.92 15.07
CA PRO A 205 -8.03 -6.58 14.53
C PRO A 205 -7.91 -6.61 13.01
N VAL A 206 -8.81 -5.95 12.29
CA VAL A 206 -8.79 -5.92 10.82
C VAL A 206 -7.58 -5.12 10.33
N GLU A 207 -7.10 -4.22 11.17
CA GLU A 207 -5.91 -3.39 11.03
C GLU A 207 -4.60 -4.20 11.03
N SER A 208 -4.59 -5.47 11.48
CA SER A 208 -3.41 -6.34 11.42
C SER A 208 -3.37 -7.27 10.19
N LEU A 209 -4.27 -7.05 9.23
CA LEU A 209 -4.30 -7.75 7.94
C LEU A 209 -3.00 -7.51 7.17
N GLN A 210 -2.28 -8.56 6.75
CA GLN A 210 -1.00 -8.46 6.06
C GLN A 210 -1.14 -8.55 4.54
N SER A 211 -1.97 -9.50 4.06
CA SER A 211 -2.28 -9.61 2.64
C SER A 211 -3.68 -10.18 2.39
N VAL A 212 -4.21 -9.91 1.19
CA VAL A 212 -5.46 -10.49 0.69
C VAL A 212 -5.32 -10.93 -0.76
N ASP A 213 -5.88 -12.08 -1.08
CA ASP A 213 -5.90 -12.67 -2.42
C ASP A 213 -7.27 -13.33 -2.67
N PRO A 214 -7.82 -13.30 -3.90
CA PRO A 214 -9.08 -14.00 -4.21
C PRO A 214 -8.83 -15.51 -4.21
N CYS A 215 -9.78 -16.31 -3.69
CA CYS A 215 -9.61 -17.77 -3.60
C CYS A 215 -9.38 -18.44 -4.97
N ASN A 216 -9.91 -17.83 -6.03
CA ASN A 216 -9.57 -18.17 -7.40
C ASN A 216 -9.16 -16.89 -8.12
N ALA A 217 -7.92 -16.84 -8.65
CA ALA A 217 -7.37 -15.69 -9.38
C ALA A 217 -8.14 -15.26 -10.65
N HIS A 218 -9.25 -15.93 -10.97
CA HIS A 218 -10.12 -15.66 -12.12
C HIS A 218 -11.58 -15.38 -11.72
N LEU A 219 -11.93 -15.46 -10.43
CA LEU A 219 -13.27 -15.24 -9.90
C LEU A 219 -13.17 -14.46 -8.59
N ALA A 220 -13.22 -13.13 -8.68
CA ALA A 220 -13.27 -12.23 -7.53
C ALA A 220 -14.65 -12.19 -6.82
N ASP A 221 -15.65 -12.93 -7.34
CA ASP A 221 -17.01 -12.88 -6.82
C ASP A 221 -17.17 -13.73 -5.55
N GLY A 222 -16.82 -13.13 -4.41
CA GLY A 222 -17.28 -13.58 -3.10
C GLY A 222 -16.47 -14.68 -2.44
N CYS A 223 -15.18 -14.85 -2.75
CA CYS A 223 -14.28 -15.65 -1.93
C CYS A 223 -12.89 -15.00 -1.83
N TYR A 224 -12.40 -14.80 -0.60
CA TYR A 224 -11.09 -14.20 -0.33
C TYR A 224 -10.32 -15.00 0.71
N HIS A 225 -9.01 -15.12 0.51
CA HIS A 225 -8.05 -15.44 1.54
C HIS A 225 -7.56 -14.14 2.19
N LEU A 226 -7.51 -14.11 3.51
CA LEU A 226 -7.03 -13.01 4.32
C LEU A 226 -5.94 -13.50 5.26
N ASP A 227 -4.76 -12.92 5.15
CA ASP A 227 -3.56 -13.31 5.87
C ASP A 227 -3.28 -12.35 7.02
N PHE A 228 -3.15 -12.88 8.24
CA PHE A 228 -2.81 -12.17 9.47
C PHE A 228 -1.50 -12.72 10.08
N GLY A 229 -0.59 -13.24 9.26
CA GLY A 229 0.71 -13.81 9.63
C GLY A 229 0.62 -15.27 10.06
N GLU A 230 0.29 -15.53 11.33
CA GLU A 230 0.16 -16.90 11.86
C GLU A 230 -1.22 -17.53 11.58
N ARG A 231 -2.14 -16.75 11.02
CA ARG A 231 -3.55 -17.10 10.82
C ARG A 231 -3.97 -16.69 9.42
N HIS A 232 -4.54 -17.62 8.66
CA HIS A 232 -5.28 -17.26 7.45
C HIS A 232 -6.77 -17.49 7.66
N ILE A 233 -7.59 -16.59 7.15
CA ILE A 233 -9.03 -16.75 7.08
C ILE A 233 -9.44 -16.83 5.62
N THR A 234 -10.12 -17.90 5.23
CA THR A 234 -10.85 -17.95 3.96
C THR A 234 -12.30 -17.58 4.23
N VAL A 235 -12.87 -16.63 3.48
CA VAL A 235 -14.25 -16.15 3.68
C VAL A 235 -15.03 -16.20 2.36
N GLU A 236 -16.18 -16.88 2.38
CA GLU A 236 -17.11 -16.98 1.25
C GLU A 236 -18.42 -16.22 1.50
N TYR A 237 -18.94 -15.56 0.47
CA TYR A 237 -20.19 -14.80 0.47
C TYR A 237 -21.22 -15.32 -0.52
N GLY A 238 -22.47 -15.39 -0.09
CA GLY A 238 -23.59 -15.74 -0.95
C GLY A 238 -23.95 -14.61 -1.92
N ALA A 239 -24.02 -14.91 -3.22
CA ALA A 239 -24.57 -14.04 -4.29
C ALA A 239 -24.06 -12.57 -4.32
N GLY A 240 -22.82 -12.35 -3.85
CA GLY A 240 -22.13 -11.06 -3.89
C GLY A 240 -22.39 -10.15 -2.69
N MET A 241 -21.33 -9.49 -2.19
CA MET A 241 -21.36 -8.53 -1.06
C MET A 241 -22.16 -7.24 -1.32
N HIS A 242 -22.88 -7.15 -2.43
CA HIS A 242 -23.66 -5.99 -2.85
C HIS A 242 -25.16 -6.33 -3.02
N GLY A 243 -25.58 -7.52 -2.58
CA GLY A 243 -27.00 -7.88 -2.44
C GLY A 243 -27.69 -7.14 -1.28
N ALA A 244 -29.00 -7.35 -1.13
CA ALA A 244 -29.81 -6.70 -0.10
C ALA A 244 -29.61 -7.27 1.33
N ASP A 245 -28.97 -8.43 1.47
CA ASP A 245 -28.55 -9.05 2.73
C ASP A 245 -27.24 -9.83 2.48
N PRO A 246 -26.10 -9.13 2.31
CA PRO A 246 -24.81 -9.77 2.05
C PRO A 246 -24.33 -10.44 3.33
N HIS A 247 -24.31 -11.78 3.33
CA HIS A 247 -23.97 -12.60 4.49
C HIS A 247 -22.89 -13.62 4.13
N VAL A 248 -22.08 -13.97 5.13
CA VAL A 248 -21.09 -15.04 5.01
C VAL A 248 -21.80 -16.38 4.83
N THR A 249 -21.44 -17.13 3.79
CA THR A 249 -21.92 -18.51 3.58
C THR A 249 -21.00 -19.53 4.21
N SER A 250 -19.69 -19.29 4.19
CA SER A 250 -18.70 -20.07 4.90
C SER A 250 -17.48 -19.24 5.31
N ALA A 251 -16.80 -19.69 6.35
CA ALA A 251 -15.46 -19.22 6.68
C ALA A 251 -14.60 -20.39 7.20
N THR A 252 -13.31 -20.36 6.92
CA THR A 252 -12.31 -21.31 7.43
C THR A 252 -11.19 -20.52 8.09
N LEU A 253 -10.88 -20.83 9.35
CA LEU A 253 -9.68 -20.34 10.04
C LEU A 253 -8.60 -21.42 10.01
N GLU A 254 -7.47 -21.12 9.35
CA GLU A 254 -6.26 -21.93 9.30
C GLU A 254 -5.19 -21.30 10.21
N ARG A 255 -4.44 -22.13 10.93
CA ARG A 255 -3.36 -21.68 11.83
C ARG A 255 -2.02 -22.28 11.42
N PHE A 256 -1.04 -21.42 11.15
CA PHE A 256 0.29 -21.81 10.67
C PHE A 256 1.34 -21.67 11.76
N ILE A 257 2.31 -22.60 11.77
CA ILE A 257 3.53 -22.47 12.57
C ILE A 257 4.60 -21.89 11.66
N ILE A 258 4.96 -20.63 11.87
CA ILE A 258 6.04 -19.98 11.11
C ILE A 258 7.38 -20.50 11.63
N LEU A 259 7.99 -21.43 10.90
CA LEU A 259 9.34 -21.92 11.19
C LEU A 259 10.38 -20.90 10.73
N PHE A 260 10.71 -19.95 11.60
CA PHE A 260 11.82 -19.02 11.35
C PHE A 260 13.16 -19.76 11.40
N HIS A 261 13.79 -19.93 10.24
CA HIS A 261 15.19 -20.30 10.13
C HIS A 261 16.03 -19.04 9.97
N PRO A 262 16.78 -18.59 11.01
CA PRO A 262 17.74 -17.52 10.81
C PRO A 262 18.75 -17.97 9.76
N ARG A 263 18.88 -17.19 8.67
CA ARG A 263 20.04 -17.32 7.81
C ARG A 263 21.25 -16.89 8.63
N PRO A 264 22.36 -17.63 8.64
CA PRO A 264 23.58 -17.15 9.28
C PRO A 264 24.05 -15.88 8.57
N ASP A 265 24.26 -14.83 9.37
CA ASP A 265 24.79 -13.53 8.95
C ASP A 265 26.32 -13.58 8.77
#